data_AF-A0A8S9YY64-F1
#
_entry.id   AF-A0A8S9YY64-F1
#
_cell.length_a   1.000
_cell.length_b   1.000
_cell.length_c   1.000
_cell.angle_alpha   90.00
_cell.angle_beta   90.00
_cell.angle_gamma   90.00
#
_symmetry.space_group_name_H-M   'P 1'
#
loop_
_entity.id
_entity.type
_entity.pdbx_description
1 polymer ?
#
loop_
_entity_poly.entity_id
_entity_poly.type
_entity_poly.pdbx_seq_one_letter_code
_entity_poly.pdbx_strand_id
1 'polypeptide(L)'
;MHTPRTLGYCMNVVLRNTLLSLQERAAMNEQLNLSLSTITFEKLAHMVAQANVICDFVFSKGVFFFVLPKAPPKHIFWRLTLEIYCRYTKHAEIVYTRTMSPKEFLILHSELQRVKQSLETNVKDAQRAVVKSPEEQDLCCICFDRVPDIVLPCLHIFCQTCIQQWHGSQYKLPSHLQRPTQSAHPSTSSSSDTSDLNRSQCPLCRDRFEDTVNTWQLIDSPCGEQCRLEMSKYVRHLIESTGRLTTKFPADLFGDTPAATTTTAHATACGKPATSTDFLNYG
;
A
#
# COMPACT_ATOMS: atom_id res chain seq x y z
N MET A 1 -7.54 -9.98 39.06
CA MET A 1 -7.97 -8.57 39.17
C MET A 1 -6.89 -7.69 38.56
N HIS A 2 -7.12 -7.18 37.34
CA HIS A 2 -6.16 -6.29 36.66
C HIS A 2 -6.20 -4.89 37.30
N THR A 3 -5.03 -4.37 37.65
CA THR A 3 -4.85 -3.08 38.32
C THR A 3 -5.17 -1.90 37.36
N PRO A 4 -5.88 -0.85 37.82
CA PRO A 4 -6.35 0.27 36.98
C PRO A 4 -5.25 1.26 36.53
N ARG A 5 -3.96 0.95 36.73
CA ARG A 5 -2.84 1.84 36.37
C ARG A 5 -2.54 1.87 34.87
N THR A 6 -2.95 0.86 34.11
CA THR A 6 -2.75 0.79 32.66
C THR A 6 -3.66 1.74 31.88
N LEU A 7 -4.88 1.99 32.35
CA LEU A 7 -5.85 2.88 31.69
C LEU A 7 -5.37 4.34 31.65
N GLY A 8 -4.81 4.85 32.74
CA GLY A 8 -4.26 6.21 32.80
C GLY A 8 -3.04 6.41 31.88
N TYR A 9 -2.20 5.38 31.74
CA TYR A 9 -1.06 5.41 30.83
C TYR A 9 -1.51 5.39 29.36
N CYS A 10 -2.42 4.47 29.00
CA CYS A 10 -2.95 4.38 27.65
C CYS A 10 -3.67 5.68 27.22
N MET A 11 -4.47 6.27 28.11
CA MET A 11 -5.16 7.55 27.81
C MET A 11 -4.17 8.70 27.64
N ASN A 12 -3.09 8.77 28.44
CA ASN A 12 -2.05 9.78 28.28
C ASN A 12 -1.27 9.59 26.96
N VAL A 13 -0.98 8.36 26.55
CA VAL A 13 -0.34 8.06 25.27
C VAL A 13 -1.25 8.45 24.11
N VAL A 14 -2.52 8.09 24.15
CA VAL A 14 -3.51 8.47 23.13
C VAL A 14 -3.65 9.98 23.04
N LEU A 15 -3.77 10.68 24.18
CA LEU A 15 -3.86 12.14 24.22
C LEU A 15 -2.60 12.80 23.66
N ARG A 16 -1.41 12.34 24.06
CA ARG A 16 -0.13 12.84 23.55
C ARG A 16 -0.04 12.64 22.04
N ASN A 17 -0.35 11.44 21.53
CA ASN A 17 -0.32 11.16 20.09
C ASN A 17 -1.33 12.02 19.34
N THR A 18 -2.51 12.24 19.92
CA THR A 18 -3.53 13.12 19.34
C THR A 18 -3.01 14.56 19.26
N LEU A 19 -2.44 15.10 20.34
CA LEU A 19 -1.86 16.44 20.37
C LEU A 19 -0.72 16.61 19.36
N LEU A 20 0.18 15.62 19.26
CA LEU A 20 1.25 15.62 18.25
C LEU A 20 0.66 15.63 16.84
N SER A 21 -0.32 14.78 16.56
CA SER A 21 -0.98 14.75 15.24
C SER A 21 -1.69 16.07 14.90
N LEU A 22 -2.28 16.75 15.90
CA LEU A 22 -2.91 18.05 15.72
C LEU A 22 -1.86 19.14 15.45
N GLN A 23 -0.72 19.10 16.15
CA GLN A 23 0.39 20.02 15.94
C GLN A 23 0.99 19.85 14.54
N GLU A 24 1.21 18.62 14.09
CA GLU A 24 1.67 18.30 12.73
C GLU A 24 0.68 18.82 11.68
N ARG A 25 -0.62 18.60 11.88
CA ARG A 25 -1.67 19.10 10.98
C ARG A 25 -1.73 20.63 10.95
N ALA A 26 -1.50 21.30 12.08
CA ALA A 26 -1.46 22.75 12.15
C ALA A 26 -0.25 23.31 11.37
N ALA A 27 0.94 22.74 11.57
CA ALA A 27 2.15 23.11 10.83
C ALA A 27 2.00 22.87 9.32
N MET A 28 1.45 21.72 8.92
CA MET A 28 1.16 21.43 7.52
C MET A 28 0.19 22.44 6.91
N ASN A 29 -0.85 22.84 7.65
CA ASN A 29 -1.83 23.82 7.20
C ASN A 29 -1.20 25.21 7.02
N GLU A 30 -0.32 25.63 7.94
CA GLU A 30 0.46 26.86 7.81
C GLU A 30 1.34 26.84 6.55
N GLN A 31 2.09 25.76 6.33
CA GLN A 31 2.92 25.58 5.13
C GLN A 31 2.09 25.63 3.84
N LEU A 32 0.90 25.01 3.83
CA LEU A 32 0.00 25.07 2.69
C LEU A 32 -0.54 26.48 2.44
N ASN A 33 -0.83 27.26 3.47
CA ASN A 33 -1.28 28.64 3.31
C ASN A 33 -0.16 29.53 2.76
N LEU A 34 1.09 29.32 3.19
CA LEU A 34 2.26 30.01 2.62
C LEU A 34 2.51 29.62 1.16
N SER A 35 2.37 28.33 0.83
CA SER A 35 2.44 27.86 -0.55
C SER A 35 1.33 28.48 -1.40
N LEU A 36 0.09 28.50 -0.87
CA LEU A 36 -1.05 29.08 -1.55
C LEU A 36 -0.89 30.58 -1.78
N SER A 37 -0.31 31.35 -0.84
CA SER A 37 -0.15 32.80 -1.01
C SER A 37 0.86 33.16 -2.10
N THR A 38 1.84 32.29 -2.34
CA THR A 38 2.95 32.52 -3.28
C THR A 38 2.78 31.81 -4.62
N ILE A 39 1.90 30.81 -4.73
CA ILE A 39 1.75 30.02 -5.96
C ILE A 39 1.31 30.88 -7.16
N THR A 40 2.03 30.79 -8.27
CA THR A 40 1.61 31.46 -9.52
C THR A 40 0.61 30.61 -10.27
N PHE A 41 -0.13 31.23 -11.19
CA PHE A 41 -1.11 30.51 -11.99
C PHE A 41 -0.45 29.46 -12.89
N GLU A 42 0.71 29.79 -13.47
CA GLU A 42 1.51 28.90 -14.32
C GLU A 42 2.02 27.70 -13.53
N LYS A 43 2.47 27.93 -12.28
CA LYS A 43 2.91 26.85 -11.41
C LYS A 43 1.75 25.91 -11.07
N LEU A 44 0.58 26.46 -10.76
CA LEU A 44 -0.61 25.65 -10.49
C LEU A 44 -1.05 24.85 -11.73
N ALA A 45 -1.05 25.47 -12.91
CA ALA A 45 -1.36 24.79 -14.17
C ALA A 45 -0.39 23.64 -14.46
N HIS A 46 0.90 23.84 -14.22
CA HIS A 46 1.90 22.78 -14.34
C HIS A 46 1.64 21.63 -13.36
N MET A 47 1.28 21.91 -12.11
CA MET A 47 0.92 20.89 -11.12
C MET A 47 -0.33 20.10 -11.52
N VAL A 48 -1.34 20.77 -12.10
CA VAL A 48 -2.53 20.12 -12.67
C VAL A 48 -2.16 19.18 -13.82
N ALA A 49 -1.29 19.62 -14.73
CA ALA A 49 -0.77 18.76 -15.80
C ALA A 49 0.02 17.56 -15.25
N GLN A 50 0.84 17.76 -14.22
CA GLN A 50 1.56 16.68 -13.55
C GLN A 50 0.61 15.68 -12.88
N ALA A 51 -0.47 16.14 -12.25
CA ALA A 51 -1.49 15.26 -11.67
C ALA A 51 -2.11 14.35 -12.73
N ASN A 52 -2.38 14.86 -13.94
CA ASN A 52 -2.87 14.05 -15.06
C ASN A 52 -1.87 12.97 -15.48
N VAL A 53 -0.59 13.33 -15.60
CA VAL A 53 0.49 12.36 -15.92
C VAL A 53 0.60 11.27 -14.85
N ILE A 54 0.47 11.63 -13.57
CA ILE A 54 0.48 10.66 -12.47
C ILE A 54 -0.75 9.74 -12.56
N CYS A 55 -1.93 10.30 -12.82
CA CYS A 55 -3.14 9.49 -12.95
C CYS A 55 -3.05 8.54 -14.15
N ASP A 56 -2.55 8.97 -15.29
CA ASP A 56 -2.32 8.11 -16.46
C ASP A 56 -1.22 7.05 -16.22
N PHE A 57 -0.35 7.24 -15.22
CA PHE A 57 0.63 6.24 -14.79
C PHE A 57 0.04 5.21 -13.82
N VAL A 58 -0.85 5.64 -12.92
CA VAL A 58 -1.51 4.79 -11.93
C VAL A 58 -2.69 4.02 -12.54
N PHE A 59 -3.41 4.64 -13.46
CA PHE A 59 -4.61 4.12 -14.12
C PHE A 59 -4.43 4.05 -15.64
N SER A 60 -5.42 3.54 -16.36
CA SER A 60 -5.48 3.70 -17.82
C SER A 60 -5.70 5.17 -18.19
N LYS A 61 -5.17 5.56 -19.36
CA LYS A 61 -5.26 6.92 -19.88
C LYS A 61 -6.71 7.40 -19.92
N GLY A 62 -6.98 8.58 -19.37
CA GLY A 62 -8.30 9.22 -19.44
C GLY A 62 -9.32 8.78 -18.40
N VAL A 63 -8.95 7.91 -17.44
CA VAL A 63 -9.85 7.55 -16.31
C VAL A 63 -10.06 8.73 -15.37
N PHE A 64 -9.03 9.55 -15.15
CA PHE A 64 -9.08 10.78 -14.38
C PHE A 64 -8.49 11.92 -15.19
N PHE A 65 -9.13 13.08 -15.18
CA PHE A 65 -8.67 14.25 -15.90
C PHE A 65 -8.93 15.53 -15.10
N PHE A 66 -7.85 16.15 -14.65
CA PHE A 66 -7.82 17.43 -13.97
C PHE A 66 -7.70 18.57 -14.99
N VAL A 67 -8.47 19.62 -14.77
CA VAL A 67 -8.49 20.81 -15.63
C VAL A 67 -8.57 22.08 -14.78
N LEU A 68 -7.92 23.12 -15.30
CA LEU A 68 -7.90 24.47 -14.79
C LEU A 68 -8.55 25.40 -15.82
N PRO A 69 -9.15 26.53 -15.40
CA PRO A 69 -9.39 27.67 -16.28
C PRO A 69 -8.21 28.02 -17.18
N LYS A 70 -8.47 28.50 -18.40
CA LYS A 70 -7.41 28.89 -19.36
C LYS A 70 -6.64 30.14 -18.91
N ALA A 71 -7.29 31.01 -18.13
CA ALA A 71 -6.71 32.22 -17.60
C ALA A 71 -7.11 32.40 -16.12
N PRO A 72 -6.26 33.04 -15.29
CA PRO A 72 -6.61 33.33 -13.93
C PRO A 72 -7.77 34.35 -13.88
N PRO A 73 -8.62 34.28 -12.84
CA PRO A 73 -9.52 35.37 -12.50
C PRO A 73 -8.75 36.70 -12.38
N LYS A 74 -9.38 37.81 -12.79
CA LYS A 74 -8.73 39.13 -12.91
C LYS A 74 -8.36 39.77 -11.57
N HIS A 75 -8.81 39.23 -10.44
CA HIS A 75 -8.58 39.77 -9.11
C HIS A 75 -7.38 39.12 -8.40
N ILE A 76 -6.74 39.86 -7.49
CA ILE A 76 -5.50 39.47 -6.80
C ILE A 76 -5.71 38.24 -5.88
N PHE A 77 -6.92 38.05 -5.36
CA PHE A 77 -7.29 36.92 -4.49
C PHE A 77 -7.78 35.68 -5.24
N TRP A 78 -7.44 35.54 -6.52
CA TRP A 78 -7.89 34.43 -7.36
C TRP A 78 -7.63 33.05 -6.75
N ARG A 79 -6.58 32.88 -5.92
CA ARG A 79 -6.25 31.62 -5.23
C ARG A 79 -7.35 31.09 -4.30
N LEU A 80 -8.25 31.96 -3.84
CA LEU A 80 -9.36 31.59 -2.96
C LEU A 80 -10.65 31.28 -3.72
N THR A 81 -10.78 31.81 -4.93
CA THR A 81 -12.00 31.71 -5.73
C THR A 81 -11.84 30.82 -6.96
N LEU A 82 -10.61 30.49 -7.34
CA LEU A 82 -10.30 29.62 -8.45
C LEU A 82 -10.76 28.21 -8.13
N GLU A 83 -11.32 27.55 -9.13
CA GLU A 83 -11.82 26.20 -9.01
C GLU A 83 -11.06 25.29 -9.96
N ILE A 84 -10.64 24.15 -9.42
CA ILE A 84 -9.97 23.08 -10.15
C ILE A 84 -10.99 21.96 -10.28
N TYR A 85 -11.09 21.40 -11.49
CA TYR A 85 -12.07 20.37 -11.76
C TYR A 85 -11.36 19.05 -12.05
N CYS A 86 -11.92 17.96 -11.55
CA CYS A 86 -11.48 16.60 -11.86
C CYS A 86 -12.68 15.83 -12.42
N ARG A 87 -12.56 15.38 -13.68
CA ARG A 87 -13.54 14.49 -14.31
C ARG A 87 -13.03 13.07 -14.23
N TYR A 88 -13.91 12.12 -13.93
CA TYR A 88 -13.55 10.71 -13.88
C TYR A 88 -14.72 9.81 -14.22
N THR A 89 -14.41 8.61 -14.70
CA THR A 89 -15.42 7.59 -15.02
C THR A 89 -15.52 6.53 -13.93
N LYS A 90 -16.75 6.17 -13.56
CA LYS A 90 -17.06 5.02 -12.72
C LYS A 90 -17.92 4.04 -13.53
N HIS A 91 -17.61 2.76 -13.48
CA HIS A 91 -18.36 1.70 -14.16
C HIS A 91 -18.63 1.98 -15.65
N ALA A 92 -17.55 2.23 -16.41
CA ALA A 92 -17.48 2.39 -17.88
C ALA A 92 -18.33 3.49 -18.56
N GLU A 93 -19.39 4.01 -17.92
CA GLU A 93 -20.34 4.91 -18.60
C GLU A 93 -20.69 6.16 -17.78
N ILE A 94 -20.59 6.12 -16.44
CA ILE A 94 -21.00 7.27 -15.62
C ILE A 94 -19.80 8.19 -15.39
N VAL A 95 -19.91 9.40 -15.92
CA VAL A 95 -18.94 10.48 -15.75
C VAL A 95 -19.30 11.31 -14.53
N TYR A 96 -18.36 11.39 -13.58
CA TYR A 96 -18.46 12.22 -12.39
C TYR A 96 -17.51 13.41 -12.51
N THR A 97 -17.85 14.48 -11.82
CA THR A 97 -17.01 15.68 -11.74
C THR A 97 -16.88 16.11 -10.30
N ARG A 98 -15.64 16.36 -9.85
CA ARG A 98 -15.39 17.05 -8.59
C ARG A 98 -14.82 18.43 -8.84
N THR A 99 -15.19 19.36 -7.98
CA THR A 99 -14.64 20.70 -7.93
C THR A 99 -13.92 20.87 -6.61
N MET A 100 -12.72 21.42 -6.66
CA MET A 100 -11.88 21.63 -5.48
C MET A 100 -11.19 22.99 -5.55
N SER A 101 -10.95 23.56 -4.38
CA SER A 101 -10.12 24.75 -4.20
C SER A 101 -8.65 24.44 -4.48
N PRO A 102 -7.80 25.46 -4.72
CA PRO A 102 -6.39 25.23 -4.93
C PRO A 102 -5.72 24.60 -3.70
N LYS A 103 -6.18 24.94 -2.49
CA LYS A 103 -5.68 24.32 -1.26
C LYS A 103 -5.93 22.82 -1.19
N GLU A 104 -7.16 22.39 -1.48
CA GLU A 104 -7.52 20.97 -1.54
C GLU A 104 -6.72 20.23 -2.60
N PHE A 105 -6.53 20.86 -3.77
CA PHE A 105 -5.70 20.30 -4.83
C PHE A 105 -4.23 20.18 -4.44
N LEU A 106 -3.65 21.16 -3.72
CA LEU A 106 -2.25 21.07 -3.28
C LEU A 106 -2.01 19.87 -2.35
N ILE A 107 -2.96 19.60 -1.45
CA ILE A 107 -2.94 18.42 -0.58
C ILE A 107 -3.00 17.16 -1.44
N LEU A 108 -4.00 17.07 -2.32
CA LEU A 108 -4.15 15.94 -3.24
C LEU A 108 -2.88 15.71 -4.08
N HIS A 109 -2.30 16.76 -4.65
CA HIS A 109 -1.11 16.67 -5.48
C HIS A 109 0.09 16.14 -4.70
N SER A 110 0.29 16.56 -3.45
CA SER A 110 1.38 16.02 -2.61
C SER A 110 1.24 14.51 -2.38
N GLU A 111 0.01 14.03 -2.18
CA GLU A 111 -0.26 12.60 -2.03
C GLU A 111 -0.09 11.84 -3.35
N LEU A 112 -0.54 12.42 -4.48
CA LEU A 112 -0.29 11.84 -5.80
C LEU A 112 1.21 11.68 -6.09
N GLN A 113 2.03 12.67 -5.71
CA GLN A 113 3.48 12.58 -5.84
C GLN A 113 4.06 11.47 -4.95
N ARG A 114 3.59 11.35 -3.70
CA ARG A 114 4.01 10.27 -2.78
C ARG A 114 3.71 8.88 -3.34
N VAL A 115 2.52 8.69 -3.92
CA VAL A 115 2.14 7.43 -4.56
C VAL A 115 3.01 7.16 -5.79
N LYS A 116 3.24 8.16 -6.64
CA LYS A 116 4.11 8.02 -7.81
C LYS A 116 5.51 7.52 -7.40
N GLN A 117 6.11 8.18 -6.40
CA GLN A 117 7.43 7.82 -5.90
C GLN A 117 7.46 6.40 -5.35
N SER A 118 6.45 6.00 -4.56
CA SER A 118 6.36 4.65 -4.01
C SER A 118 6.20 3.57 -5.09
N LEU A 119 5.42 3.83 -6.13
CA LEU A 119 5.29 2.89 -7.25
C LEU A 119 6.58 2.79 -8.06
N GLU A 120 7.29 3.89 -8.29
CA GLU A 120 8.57 3.88 -8.98
C GLU A 120 9.66 3.12 -8.21
N THR A 121 9.68 3.20 -6.87
CA THR A 121 10.61 2.40 -6.05
C THR A 121 10.24 0.92 -6.09
N ASN A 122 8.96 0.58 -5.88
CA ASN A 122 8.51 -0.80 -5.87
C ASN A 122 8.72 -1.50 -7.22
N VAL A 123 8.56 -0.79 -8.35
CA VAL A 123 8.86 -1.34 -9.69
C VAL A 123 10.35 -1.65 -9.84
N LYS A 124 11.23 -0.76 -9.35
CA LYS A 124 12.69 -0.98 -9.40
C LYS A 124 13.11 -2.16 -8.51
N ASP A 125 12.52 -2.28 -7.33
CA ASP A 125 12.83 -3.35 -6.39
C ASP A 125 12.30 -4.71 -6.89
N ALA A 126 11.10 -4.74 -7.48
CA ALA A 126 10.57 -5.95 -8.13
C ALA A 126 11.45 -6.39 -9.31
N GLN A 127 11.94 -5.45 -10.13
CA GLN A 127 12.89 -5.76 -11.21
C GLN A 127 14.23 -6.30 -10.70
N ARG A 128 14.68 -5.84 -9.52
CA ARG A 128 15.92 -6.32 -8.89
C ARG A 128 15.76 -7.71 -8.25
N ALA A 129 14.60 -7.98 -7.66
CA ALA A 129 14.29 -9.26 -7.02
C ALA A 129 14.17 -10.41 -8.04
N VAL A 130 13.64 -10.16 -9.24
CA VAL A 130 13.52 -11.17 -10.31
C VAL A 130 14.90 -11.64 -10.83
N VAL A 131 15.96 -10.88 -10.60
CA VAL A 131 17.32 -11.20 -11.10
C VAL A 131 18.17 -11.96 -10.07
N LYS A 132 17.77 -12.02 -8.80
CA LYS A 132 18.50 -12.78 -7.77
C LYS A 132 17.82 -14.12 -7.51
N SER A 133 18.44 -15.21 -7.97
CA SER A 133 18.25 -16.50 -7.28
C SER A 133 18.62 -16.31 -5.81
N PRO A 134 17.91 -16.92 -4.84
CA PRO A 134 18.32 -16.85 -3.45
C PRO A 134 19.76 -17.34 -3.36
N GLU A 135 20.68 -16.45 -2.98
CA GLU A 135 22.07 -16.82 -2.75
C GLU A 135 22.09 -17.76 -1.53
N GLU A 136 23.05 -18.67 -1.40
CA GLU A 136 23.08 -19.66 -0.28
C GLU A 136 23.02 -19.00 1.12
N GLN A 137 23.37 -17.71 1.21
CA GLN A 137 23.31 -16.87 2.41
C GLN A 137 21.88 -16.47 2.82
N ASP A 138 20.91 -16.56 1.91
CA ASP A 138 19.50 -16.21 2.14
C ASP A 138 18.66 -17.44 2.56
N LEU A 139 19.29 -18.61 2.74
CA LEU A 139 18.61 -19.84 3.13
C LEU A 139 18.59 -20.02 4.66
N CYS A 140 17.58 -20.72 5.15
CA CYS A 140 17.43 -21.03 6.56
C CYS A 140 18.63 -21.83 7.05
N CYS A 141 19.34 -21.30 8.05
CA CYS A 141 20.57 -21.88 8.59
C CYS A 141 20.43 -23.25 9.27
N ILE A 142 19.21 -23.80 9.39
CA ILE A 142 18.97 -25.13 9.93
C ILE A 142 18.94 -26.18 8.82
N CYS A 143 18.19 -25.91 7.74
CA CYS A 143 18.02 -26.87 6.64
C CYS A 143 18.86 -26.57 5.41
N PHE A 144 19.34 -25.33 5.24
CA PHE A 144 20.01 -24.85 4.04
C PHE A 144 19.22 -25.04 2.73
N ASP A 145 17.90 -25.25 2.83
CA ASP A 145 17.04 -25.58 1.69
C ASP A 145 15.96 -24.52 1.42
N ARG A 146 15.39 -23.93 2.48
CA ARG A 146 14.22 -23.03 2.39
C ARG A 146 14.60 -21.61 2.77
N VAL A 147 14.00 -20.63 2.10
CA VAL A 147 14.06 -19.22 2.51
C VAL A 147 13.41 -19.09 3.91
N PRO A 148 14.04 -18.40 4.87
CA PRO A 148 13.49 -18.23 6.20
C PRO A 148 12.34 -17.20 6.18
N ASP A 149 11.21 -17.57 6.77
CA ASP A 149 9.93 -16.86 6.72
C ASP A 149 9.34 -16.56 8.11
N ILE A 150 10.03 -16.95 9.18
CA ILE A 150 9.63 -16.71 10.57
C ILE A 150 10.72 -15.95 11.33
N VAL A 151 10.32 -14.87 12.00
CA VAL A 151 11.15 -14.12 12.94
C VAL A 151 10.75 -14.46 14.38
N LEU A 152 11.68 -14.99 15.16
CA LEU A 152 11.50 -15.21 16.61
C LEU A 152 11.57 -13.87 17.39
N PRO A 153 11.07 -13.80 18.64
CA PRO A 153 11.14 -12.58 19.47
C PRO A 153 12.57 -12.04 19.69
N CYS A 154 13.59 -12.90 19.58
CA CYS A 154 15.01 -12.54 19.63
C CYS A 154 15.58 -12.05 18.29
N LEU A 155 14.72 -11.80 17.28
CA LEU A 155 15.05 -11.30 15.93
C LEU A 155 15.88 -12.24 15.04
N HIS A 156 16.04 -13.51 15.43
CA HIS A 156 16.61 -14.53 14.56
C HIS A 156 15.54 -15.10 13.62
N ILE A 157 15.95 -15.39 12.38
CA ILE A 157 15.06 -15.74 11.28
C ILE A 157 15.32 -17.16 10.80
N PHE A 158 14.26 -17.95 10.62
CA PHE A 158 14.32 -19.35 10.19
C PHE A 158 13.12 -19.68 9.31
N CYS A 159 13.12 -20.84 8.65
CA CYS A 159 11.92 -21.33 7.97
C CYS A 159 10.92 -21.95 8.95
N GLN A 160 9.63 -21.81 8.65
CA GLN A 160 8.52 -22.25 9.48
C GLN A 160 8.61 -23.74 9.81
N THR A 161 8.92 -24.57 8.81
CA THR A 161 9.06 -26.02 8.99
C THR A 161 10.11 -26.37 10.04
N CYS A 162 11.26 -25.70 10.02
CA CYS A 162 12.35 -25.99 10.96
C CYS A 162 12.00 -25.56 12.38
N ILE A 163 11.38 -24.39 12.56
CA ILE A 163 10.99 -23.93 13.90
C ILE A 163 9.83 -24.74 14.48
N GLN A 164 8.87 -25.16 13.65
CA GLN A 164 7.79 -26.06 14.09
C GLN A 164 8.35 -27.43 14.52
N GLN A 165 9.29 -28.00 13.75
CA GLN A 165 9.94 -29.25 14.13
C GLN A 165 10.80 -29.09 15.38
N TRP A 166 11.50 -27.97 15.53
CA TRP A 166 12.31 -27.67 16.71
C TRP A 166 11.46 -27.61 17.98
N HIS A 167 10.31 -26.92 17.90
CA HIS A 167 9.35 -26.82 19.01
C HIS A 167 8.73 -28.18 19.38
N GLY A 168 8.62 -29.13 18.42
CA GLY A 168 7.97 -30.44 18.60
C GLY A 168 8.89 -31.64 18.87
N SER A 169 10.21 -31.54 18.68
CA SER A 169 11.09 -32.73 18.66
C SER A 169 11.59 -33.14 20.04
N GLN A 170 11.30 -34.39 20.45
CA GLN A 170 11.99 -35.00 21.60
C GLN A 170 13.43 -35.37 21.22
N TYR A 171 14.40 -34.53 21.61
CA TYR A 171 15.80 -34.91 21.48
C TYR A 171 16.12 -35.99 22.52
N LYS A 172 16.19 -37.25 22.08
CA LYS A 172 16.81 -38.33 22.86
C LYS A 172 18.30 -38.26 22.60
N LEU A 173 19.11 -37.97 23.62
CA LEU A 173 20.56 -38.10 23.49
C LEU A 173 20.90 -39.52 23.01
N PRO A 174 21.87 -39.69 22.09
CA PRO A 174 22.41 -40.99 21.78
C PRO A 174 22.90 -41.67 23.06
N SER A 175 22.43 -42.90 23.30
CA SER A 175 22.68 -43.68 24.52
C SER A 175 24.17 -43.89 24.84
N HIS A 176 25.05 -43.67 23.86
CA HIS A 176 26.49 -43.89 23.97
C HIS A 176 27.26 -42.78 24.72
N LEU A 177 26.59 -41.69 25.13
CA LEU A 177 27.17 -40.62 25.96
C LEU A 177 26.69 -40.64 27.42
N GLN A 178 25.86 -41.62 27.81
CA GLN A 178 25.50 -41.82 29.21
C GLN A 178 26.68 -42.44 29.96
N ARG A 179 27.45 -41.58 30.65
CA ARG A 179 28.47 -42.01 31.61
C ARG A 179 27.81 -42.84 32.71
N PRO A 180 28.27 -44.06 33.02
CA PRO A 180 27.72 -44.84 34.12
C PRO A 180 28.18 -44.23 35.45
N THR A 181 27.33 -43.44 36.09
CA THR A 181 27.52 -43.10 37.51
C THR A 181 26.94 -44.22 38.36
N GLN A 182 27.81 -45.11 38.83
CA GLN A 182 27.50 -46.00 39.94
C GLN A 182 27.45 -45.18 41.23
N SER A 183 26.33 -45.28 41.96
CA SER A 183 26.24 -45.51 43.41
C SER A 183 24.95 -44.91 43.97
N ALA A 184 24.31 -45.71 44.82
CA ALA A 184 22.99 -45.52 45.37
C ALA A 184 22.98 -44.47 46.50
N HIS A 185 21.99 -43.58 46.49
CA HIS A 185 21.39 -43.00 47.70
C HIS A 185 19.91 -42.67 47.45
N PRO A 186 19.00 -42.97 48.39
CA PRO A 186 17.60 -42.61 48.27
C PRO A 186 17.42 -41.18 48.79
N SER A 187 17.48 -40.21 47.88
CA SER A 187 17.10 -38.83 48.16
C SER A 187 15.73 -38.58 47.55
N THR A 188 14.73 -38.39 48.39
CA THR A 188 13.47 -37.73 48.05
C THR A 188 13.77 -36.34 47.47
N SER A 189 13.82 -36.24 46.15
CA SER A 189 13.72 -34.97 45.46
C SER A 189 12.71 -35.11 44.34
N SER A 190 11.68 -34.29 44.45
CA SER A 190 10.70 -33.97 43.41
C SER A 190 11.30 -34.08 42.02
N SER A 191 10.72 -34.98 41.22
CA SER A 191 10.93 -35.09 39.79
C SER A 191 10.49 -33.80 39.11
N SER A 192 11.35 -32.79 39.12
CA SER A 192 11.26 -31.67 38.19
C SER A 192 11.83 -32.17 36.88
N ASP A 193 10.95 -32.67 36.02
CA ASP A 193 11.20 -32.91 34.61
C ASP A 193 11.89 -31.68 33.98
N THR A 194 13.21 -31.75 33.83
CA THR A 194 14.02 -30.72 33.16
C THR A 194 14.04 -30.91 31.64
N SER A 195 13.27 -31.88 31.14
CA SER A 195 13.17 -32.33 29.75
C SER A 195 12.36 -31.37 28.84
N ASP A 196 11.64 -30.42 29.44
CA ASP A 196 10.78 -29.47 28.73
C ASP A 196 11.40 -28.08 28.51
N LEU A 197 12.52 -27.74 29.16
CA LEU A 197 13.05 -26.37 29.13
C LEU A 197 13.73 -25.97 27.81
N ASN A 198 14.06 -26.91 26.92
CA ASN A 198 14.93 -26.66 25.76
C ASN A 198 14.19 -26.43 24.43
N ARG A 199 12.86 -26.58 24.41
CA ARG A 199 12.05 -26.65 23.16
C ARG A 199 11.39 -25.33 22.77
N SER A 200 11.46 -24.38 23.69
CA SER A 200 10.93 -23.04 23.57
C SER A 200 12.09 -22.03 23.50
N GLN A 201 13.25 -22.46 22.97
CA GLN A 201 14.49 -21.67 22.92
C GLN A 201 14.96 -21.49 21.48
N CYS A 202 15.42 -20.30 21.14
CA CYS A 202 16.01 -20.02 19.83
C CYS A 202 17.22 -20.94 19.54
N PRO A 203 17.30 -21.58 18.36
CA PRO A 203 18.44 -22.42 17.98
C PRO A 203 19.80 -21.69 17.97
N LEU A 204 19.79 -20.36 17.80
CA LEU A 204 21.01 -19.54 17.74
C LEU A 204 21.40 -18.95 19.10
N CYS A 205 20.50 -18.18 19.73
CA CYS A 205 20.83 -17.46 20.98
C CYS A 205 20.29 -18.10 22.26
N ARG A 206 19.48 -19.15 22.15
CA ARG A 206 18.82 -19.84 23.29
C ARG A 206 17.81 -19.00 24.08
N ASP A 207 17.48 -17.79 23.61
CA ASP A 207 16.40 -16.99 24.20
C ASP A 207 15.07 -17.73 24.16
N ARG A 208 14.30 -17.59 25.24
CA ARG A 208 13.02 -18.25 25.39
C ARG A 208 11.92 -17.55 24.59
N PHE A 209 11.05 -18.33 23.96
CA PHE A 209 9.80 -17.91 23.34
C PHE A 209 8.67 -18.83 23.80
N GLU A 210 7.47 -18.31 24.09
CA GLU A 210 6.38 -19.10 24.68
C GLU A 210 5.70 -20.04 23.68
N ASP A 211 5.55 -19.59 22.43
CA ASP A 211 5.00 -20.35 21.31
C ASP A 211 5.41 -19.73 19.96
N THR A 212 5.07 -20.38 18.86
CA THR A 212 5.21 -19.81 17.52
C THR A 212 4.07 -18.85 17.14
N VAL A 213 3.08 -18.64 18.02
CA VAL A 213 1.92 -17.77 17.73
C VAL A 213 2.34 -16.31 17.77
N ASN A 214 3.28 -15.96 18.65
CA ASN A 214 3.88 -14.63 18.72
C ASN A 214 5.06 -14.43 17.75
N THR A 215 5.24 -15.32 16.77
CA THR A 215 6.29 -15.16 15.75
C THR A 215 5.78 -14.37 14.56
N TRP A 216 6.62 -13.49 14.04
CA TRP A 216 6.25 -12.67 12.89
C TRP A 216 6.54 -13.46 11.62
N GLN A 217 5.51 -13.71 10.82
CA GLN A 217 5.70 -14.24 9.47
C GLN A 217 6.16 -13.12 8.56
N LEU A 218 7.28 -13.33 7.87
CA LEU A 218 7.70 -12.48 6.78
C LEU A 218 6.77 -12.79 5.61
N ILE A 219 5.84 -11.88 5.35
CA ILE A 219 4.98 -11.94 4.17
C ILE A 219 5.87 -11.59 2.98
N ASP A 220 5.84 -12.43 1.94
CA ASP A 220 6.50 -12.11 0.68
C ASP A 220 6.10 -10.71 0.21
N SER A 221 7.07 -9.98 -0.32
CA SER A 221 6.79 -8.66 -0.90
C SER A 221 5.68 -8.83 -1.96
N PRO A 222 4.57 -8.09 -1.87
CA PRO A 222 3.49 -8.23 -2.83
C PRO A 222 4.03 -7.97 -4.24
N CYS A 223 3.58 -8.75 -5.21
CA CYS A 223 4.00 -8.55 -6.59
C CYS A 223 3.66 -7.12 -7.05
N GLY A 224 4.45 -6.57 -7.98
CA GLY A 224 4.30 -5.18 -8.43
C GLY A 224 2.90 -4.85 -8.95
N GLU A 225 2.19 -5.84 -9.51
CA GLU A 225 0.80 -5.69 -9.96
C GLU A 225 -0.19 -5.53 -8.80
N GLN A 226 -0.07 -6.33 -7.74
CA GLN A 226 -0.89 -6.20 -6.54
C GLN A 226 -0.63 -4.86 -5.84
N CYS A 227 0.63 -4.44 -5.76
CA CYS A 227 0.99 -3.12 -5.23
C CYS A 227 0.33 -1.99 -6.04
N ARG A 228 0.41 -2.06 -7.38
CA ARG A 228 -0.23 -1.09 -8.28
C ARG A 228 -1.74 -1.05 -8.08
N LEU A 229 -2.38 -2.21 -7.97
CA LEU A 229 -3.82 -2.31 -7.75
C LEU A 229 -4.25 -1.62 -6.46
N GLU A 230 -3.59 -1.90 -5.33
CA GLU A 230 -3.93 -1.28 -4.05
C GLU A 230 -3.65 0.23 -4.03
N MET A 231 -2.53 0.67 -4.61
CA MET A 231 -2.25 2.10 -4.77
C MET A 231 -3.28 2.79 -5.65
N SER A 232 -3.76 2.14 -6.71
CA SER A 232 -4.82 2.69 -7.57
C SER A 232 -6.14 2.87 -6.81
N LYS A 233 -6.51 1.93 -5.93
CA LYS A 233 -7.70 2.04 -5.06
C LYS A 233 -7.55 3.21 -4.09
N TYR A 234 -6.38 3.34 -3.47
CA TYR A 234 -6.09 4.47 -2.58
C TYR A 234 -6.19 5.82 -3.30
N VAL A 235 -5.55 5.96 -4.47
CA VAL A 235 -5.61 7.20 -5.25
C VAL A 235 -7.04 7.53 -5.68
N ARG A 236 -7.81 6.53 -6.12
CA ARG A 236 -9.22 6.71 -6.45
C ARG A 236 -9.98 7.24 -5.24
N HIS A 237 -9.85 6.59 -4.09
CA HIS A 237 -10.52 7.01 -2.86
C HIS A 237 -10.13 8.44 -2.46
N LEU A 238 -8.86 8.80 -2.61
CA LEU A 238 -8.35 10.13 -2.33
C LEU A 238 -8.98 11.20 -3.25
N ILE A 239 -9.06 10.93 -4.55
CA ILE A 239 -9.71 11.84 -5.52
C ILE A 239 -11.22 11.92 -5.23
N GLU A 240 -11.87 10.78 -4.99
CA GLU A 240 -13.31 10.67 -4.68
C GLU A 240 -13.70 11.25 -3.31
N SER A 241 -12.72 11.54 -2.44
CA SER A 241 -12.94 12.24 -1.16
C SER A 241 -12.49 13.70 -1.18
N THR A 242 -11.66 14.13 -2.13
CA THR A 242 -11.19 15.52 -2.25
C THR A 242 -12.20 16.44 -2.94
N GLY A 243 -12.49 17.59 -2.33
CA GLY A 243 -13.43 18.58 -2.87
C GLY A 243 -14.87 18.09 -2.87
N ARG A 244 -15.71 18.73 -3.67
CA ARG A 244 -17.15 18.48 -3.73
C ARG A 244 -17.58 17.89 -5.07
N LEU A 245 -18.53 16.96 -5.04
CA LEU A 245 -19.13 16.44 -6.25
C LEU A 245 -20.03 17.51 -6.89
N THR A 246 -19.94 17.67 -8.21
CA THR A 246 -20.78 18.59 -8.98
C THR A 246 -21.32 17.91 -10.23
N THR A 247 -22.52 18.31 -10.64
CA THR A 247 -23.13 17.93 -11.92
C THR A 247 -22.73 18.88 -13.06
N LYS A 248 -22.23 20.08 -12.70
CA LYS A 248 -21.81 21.11 -13.65
C LYS A 248 -20.31 21.00 -13.85
N PHE A 249 -19.90 20.45 -14.99
CA PHE A 249 -18.54 20.60 -15.48
C PHE A 249 -18.54 21.71 -16.53
N PRO A 250 -17.69 22.74 -16.40
CA PRO A 250 -17.72 23.85 -17.34
C PRO A 250 -17.28 23.35 -18.73
N ALA A 251 -18.25 23.25 -19.65
CA ALA A 251 -17.99 22.83 -21.03
C ALA A 251 -16.96 23.74 -21.71
N ASP A 252 -17.03 25.05 -21.41
CA ASP A 252 -16.17 26.11 -21.95
C ASP A 252 -14.66 25.96 -21.63
N LEU A 253 -14.30 25.07 -20.68
CA LEU A 253 -12.91 24.77 -20.36
C LEU A 253 -12.25 23.83 -21.37
N PHE A 254 -13.05 23.06 -22.11
CA PHE A 254 -12.62 22.28 -23.25
C PHE A 254 -13.07 23.07 -24.47
N GLY A 255 -12.12 23.52 -25.30
CA GLY A 255 -12.50 23.97 -26.64
C GLY A 255 -13.28 22.85 -27.31
N ASP A 256 -14.33 23.21 -28.07
CA ASP A 256 -15.28 22.31 -28.70
C ASP A 256 -14.65 21.00 -29.18
N THR A 257 -15.25 19.87 -28.81
CA THR A 257 -15.00 18.59 -29.51
C THR A 257 -16.36 17.98 -29.83
N PRO A 258 -16.50 17.35 -31.00
CA PRO A 258 -17.67 17.44 -31.85
C PRO A 258 -18.86 16.70 -31.26
N ALA A 259 -20.03 17.16 -31.70
CA ALA A 259 -21.34 16.59 -31.43
C ALA A 259 -21.30 15.06 -31.35
N ALA A 260 -21.80 14.55 -30.22
CA ALA A 260 -22.36 13.22 -30.18
C ALA A 260 -23.46 13.16 -31.26
N THR A 261 -23.15 12.58 -32.41
CA THR A 261 -24.15 12.24 -33.41
C THR A 261 -25.01 11.14 -32.79
N THR A 262 -26.14 11.54 -32.23
CA THR A 262 -27.23 10.64 -31.90
C THR A 262 -27.80 10.13 -33.21
N THR A 263 -27.31 8.99 -33.69
CA THR A 263 -28.01 8.22 -34.73
C THR A 263 -28.87 7.19 -34.03
N THR A 264 -30.15 7.53 -33.90
CA THR A 264 -31.26 6.65 -33.57
C THR A 264 -31.31 5.52 -34.61
N ALA A 265 -30.83 4.32 -34.26
CA ALA A 265 -31.02 3.13 -35.06
C ALA A 265 -32.30 2.42 -34.60
N HIS A 266 -33.36 2.59 -35.39
CA HIS A 266 -34.59 1.83 -35.32
C HIS A 266 -34.29 0.33 -35.55
N ALA A 267 -34.73 -0.52 -34.63
CA ALA A 267 -34.70 -1.96 -34.79
C ALA A 267 -35.74 -2.40 -35.84
N THR A 268 -35.31 -3.18 -36.85
CA THR A 268 -36.23 -4.04 -37.62
C THR A 268 -35.49 -5.31 -38.11
N ALA A 269 -35.93 -6.44 -37.56
CA ALA A 269 -36.04 -7.79 -38.09
C ALA A 269 -34.99 -8.41 -39.05
N CYS A 270 -34.44 -9.53 -38.56
CA CYS A 270 -34.48 -10.89 -39.16
C CYS A 270 -33.81 -11.16 -40.53
N GLY A 271 -32.81 -12.07 -40.53
CA GLY A 271 -32.51 -12.90 -41.72
C GLY A 271 -31.06 -13.38 -41.86
N LYS A 272 -30.76 -14.55 -41.27
CA LYS A 272 -29.80 -15.63 -41.62
C LYS A 272 -28.39 -15.36 -42.22
N PRO A 273 -27.41 -16.29 -41.99
CA PRO A 273 -26.01 -16.10 -42.35
C PRO A 273 -25.70 -16.58 -43.78
N ALA A 274 -24.75 -15.92 -44.44
CA ALA A 274 -24.06 -16.44 -45.61
C ALA A 274 -22.55 -16.18 -45.50
N THR A 275 -21.81 -17.28 -45.55
CA THR A 275 -20.37 -17.40 -45.81
C THR A 275 -20.00 -16.81 -47.17
N SER A 276 -18.86 -16.12 -47.29
CA SER A 276 -17.79 -16.40 -48.26
C SER A 276 -16.76 -15.25 -48.30
N THR A 277 -15.55 -15.66 -48.63
CA THR A 277 -14.27 -14.97 -48.86
C THR A 277 -14.30 -13.72 -49.74
N ASP A 278 -13.31 -12.84 -49.55
CA ASP A 278 -12.36 -12.30 -50.55
C ASP A 278 -11.65 -11.06 -49.94
N PHE A 279 -10.38 -11.13 -49.51
CA PHE A 279 -9.18 -10.84 -50.30
C PHE A 279 -9.35 -9.74 -51.36
N LEU A 280 -8.86 -8.52 -51.08
CA LEU A 280 -7.81 -7.79 -51.83
C LEU A 280 -7.85 -6.27 -51.60
N ASN A 281 -6.70 -5.75 -51.12
CA ASN A 281 -5.88 -4.65 -51.64
C ASN A 281 -6.41 -3.24 -51.97
N TYR A 282 -5.44 -2.33 -51.79
CA TYR A 282 -5.30 -0.92 -52.19
C TYR A 282 -5.81 0.09 -51.14
N GLY A 283 -5.03 1.09 -50.75
CA GLY A 283 -3.73 1.61 -51.19
C GLY A 283 -3.40 2.86 -50.40
#